data_AF-A0A9E2X8T5-F1
#
_entry.id   AF-A0A9E2X8T5-F1
#
_cell.length_a   1.000
_cell.length_b   1.000
_cell.length_c   1.000
_cell.angle_alpha   90.00
_cell.angle_beta   90.00
_cell.angle_gamma   90.00
#
_symmetry.space_group_name_H-M   'P 1'
#
loop_
_entity.id
_entity.type
_entity.pdbx_description
1 polymer ?
#
loop_
_entity_poly.entity_id
_entity_poly.type
_entity_poly.pdbx_seq_one_letter_code
_entity_poly.pdbx_strand_id
1 'polypeptide(L)' 'MTANNTQDGTETGDEAERQRKAKEIFERGIIERGEAAVADEHGRLPPGVTHEIIGHDAAGRPILKRRRFSIF' A
#
# COMPACT_ATOMS: atom_id res chain seq x y z
N MET A 1 -12.16 -31.83 -34.28
CA MET A 1 -12.86 -31.61 -33.01
C MET A 1 -11.84 -31.05 -32.04
N THR A 2 -11.85 -29.73 -31.83
CA THR A 2 -10.85 -29.02 -31.00
C THR A 2 -11.34 -29.01 -29.56
N ALA A 3 -10.56 -29.62 -28.66
CA ALA A 3 -10.84 -29.58 -27.23
C ALA A 3 -10.51 -28.18 -26.70
N ASN A 4 -11.53 -27.46 -26.22
CA ASN A 4 -11.33 -26.20 -25.52
C ASN A 4 -10.91 -26.50 -24.07
N ASN A 5 -9.65 -26.21 -23.80
CA ASN A 5 -9.00 -26.36 -22.52
C ASN A 5 -9.58 -25.34 -21.53
N THR A 6 -10.39 -25.83 -20.58
CA THR A 6 -10.93 -25.07 -19.45
C THR A 6 -9.78 -24.64 -18.55
N GLN A 7 -9.38 -23.37 -18.61
CA GLN A 7 -8.42 -22.80 -17.66
C GLN A 7 -9.13 -22.51 -16.33
N ASP A 8 -8.91 -23.44 -15.41
CA ASP A 8 -8.56 -23.28 -14.00
C ASP A 8 -8.90 -21.93 -13.32
N GLY A 9 -9.86 -21.97 -12.38
CA GLY A 9 -10.30 -20.83 -11.59
C GLY A 9 -9.59 -20.66 -10.23
N THR A 10 -8.33 -21.06 -10.09
CA THR A 10 -7.60 -20.99 -8.81
C THR A 10 -6.56 -19.87 -8.70
N GLU A 11 -6.14 -19.25 -9.80
CA GLU A 11 -5.01 -18.30 -9.80
C GLU A 11 -5.31 -16.97 -9.07
N THR A 12 -6.57 -16.51 -9.05
CA THR A 12 -6.95 -15.19 -8.52
C THR A 12 -6.93 -15.11 -6.99
N GLY A 13 -7.15 -16.22 -6.29
CA GLY A 13 -7.20 -16.26 -4.83
C GLY A 13 -5.81 -16.15 -4.20
N ASP A 14 -4.86 -16.93 -4.73
CA ASP A 14 -3.47 -16.93 -4.26
C ASP A 14 -2.76 -15.61 -4.56
N GLU A 15 -3.04 -14.99 -5.71
CA GLU A 15 -2.43 -13.71 -6.07
C GLU A 15 -2.91 -12.57 -5.16
N ALA A 16 -4.21 -12.51 -4.89
CA ALA A 16 -4.79 -11.52 -3.97
C ALA A 16 -4.21 -11.66 -2.55
N GLU A 17 -4.02 -12.90 -2.07
CA GLU A 17 -3.39 -13.13 -0.76
C GLU A 17 -1.92 -12.68 -0.74
N ARG A 18 -1.15 -12.99 -1.79
CA ARG A 18 0.24 -12.53 -1.93
C ARG A 18 0.32 -11.01 -1.97
N GLN A 19 -0.52 -10.35 -2.76
CA GLN A 19 -0.58 -8.90 -2.84
C GLN A 19 -0.93 -8.28 -1.48
N ARG A 20 -1.86 -8.87 -0.73
CA ARG A 20 -2.22 -8.42 0.62
C ARG A 20 -1.03 -8.53 1.58
N LYS A 21 -0.34 -9.68 1.62
CA LYS A 21 0.85 -9.88 2.47
C LYS A 21 1.98 -8.93 2.09
N ALA A 22 2.24 -8.76 0.79
CA ALA A 22 3.26 -7.85 0.29
C ALA A 22 2.96 -6.39 0.69
N LYS A 23 1.69 -5.98 0.57
CA LYS A 23 1.23 -4.65 1.00
C LYS A 23 1.42 -4.46 2.51
N GLU A 24 1.05 -5.42 3.34
CA GLU A 24 1.22 -5.32 4.80
C GLU A 24 2.70 -5.22 5.20
N ILE A 25 3.59 -5.99 4.57
CA ILE A 25 5.04 -5.91 4.79
C ILE A 25 5.59 -4.53 4.37
N PHE A 26 5.14 -4.03 3.23
CA PHE A 26 5.53 -2.71 2.73
C PHE A 26 5.09 -1.60 3.68
N GLU A 27 3.82 -1.60 4.08
CA GLU A 27 3.21 -0.63 5.01
C GLU A 27 3.89 -0.60 6.36
N ARG A 28 4.17 -1.77 6.92
CA ARG A 28 4.95 -1.86 8.15
C ARG A 28 6.36 -1.30 7.98
N GLY A 29 7.04 -1.68 6.89
CA GLY A 29 8.42 -1.27 6.65
C GLY A 29 8.60 0.25 6.51
N ILE A 30 7.73 0.94 5.77
CA ILE A 30 7.80 2.41 5.63
C ILE A 30 7.51 3.15 6.94
N ILE A 31 6.62 2.62 7.78
CA ILE A 31 6.34 3.22 9.10
C ILE A 31 7.53 3.02 10.04
N GLU A 32 8.07 1.81 10.13
CA GLU A 32 9.24 1.50 10.97
C GLU A 32 10.47 2.32 10.58
N ARG A 33 10.64 2.65 9.29
CA ARG A 33 11.71 3.53 8.80
C ARG A 33 11.45 5.03 8.99
N GLY A 34 10.26 5.43 9.45
CA GLY A 34 9.88 6.84 9.55
C GLY A 34 9.64 7.51 8.19
N GLU A 35 9.40 6.74 7.13
CA GLU A 35 9.12 7.25 5.78
C GLU A 35 7.63 7.58 5.58
N ALA A 36 6.78 7.28 6.57
CA ALA A 36 5.35 7.56 6.59
C ALA A 36 4.98 8.35 7.86
N ALA A 37 4.20 9.43 7.70
CA ALA A 37 3.72 10.23 8.82
C ALA A 37 2.35 10.87 8.53
N VAL A 38 1.64 11.27 9.57
CA VAL A 38 0.46 12.13 9.45
C VAL A 38 0.93 13.55 9.12
N ALA A 39 0.23 14.23 8.23
CA ALA A 39 0.53 15.63 7.93
C ALA A 39 0.16 16.55 9.11
N ASP A 40 0.86 17.66 9.25
CA ASP A 40 0.53 18.69 10.24
C ASP A 40 -0.79 19.42 9.91
N GLU A 41 -1.19 20.36 10.76
CA GLU A 41 -2.40 21.18 10.58
C GLU A 41 -2.39 22.03 9.28
N HIS A 42 -1.21 22.25 8.71
CA HIS A 42 -1.00 22.95 7.44
C HIS A 42 -0.89 21.98 6.26
N GLY A 43 -1.10 20.69 6.49
CA GLY A 43 -1.00 19.64 5.49
C GLY A 43 0.43 19.36 5.04
N ARG A 44 1.47 19.69 5.81
CA ARG A 44 2.87 19.41 5.49
C ARG A 44 3.33 18.12 6.14
N LEU A 45 4.24 17.43 5.46
CA LEU A 45 4.91 16.25 6.01
C LEU A 45 6.26 16.64 6.62
N PRO A 46 6.72 15.92 7.66
CA PRO A 46 8.08 16.06 8.15
C PRO A 46 9.12 15.83 7.04
N PRO A 47 10.31 16.44 7.14
CA PRO A 47 11.40 16.21 6.19
C PRO A 47 11.75 14.72 6.09
N GLY A 48 11.95 14.22 4.86
CA GLY A 48 12.30 12.82 4.59
C GLY A 48 11.12 11.86 4.51
N VAL A 49 9.91 12.28 4.90
CA VAL A 49 8.70 11.46 4.79
C VAL A 49 8.21 11.43 3.35
N THR A 50 8.08 10.26 2.75
CA THR A 50 7.64 10.09 1.36
C THR A 50 6.16 9.67 1.24
N HIS A 51 5.56 9.21 2.34
CA HIS A 51 4.18 8.76 2.41
C HIS A 51 3.40 9.51 3.50
N GLU A 52 2.19 9.94 3.16
CA GLU A 52 1.25 10.51 4.11
C GLU A 52 0.31 9.43 4.63
N ILE A 53 0.15 9.36 5.95
CA ILE A 53 -0.90 8.56 6.58
C ILE A 53 -2.18 9.39 6.57
N ILE A 54 -3.11 9.03 5.68
CA ILE A 54 -4.38 9.76 5.50
C ILE A 54 -5.55 9.20 6.32
N GLY A 55 -5.30 8.11 7.05
CA GLY A 55 -6.31 7.46 7.88
C GLY A 55 -5.95 6.01 8.17
N HIS A 56 -6.93 5.28 8.69
CA HIS A 56 -6.85 3.85 8.93
C HIS A 56 -8.08 3.16 8.32
N ASP A 57 -7.90 1.93 7.83
CA ASP A 57 -9.00 1.11 7.35
C ASP A 57 -9.82 0.53 8.52
N ALA A 58 -10.90 -0.20 8.19
CA ALA A 58 -11.77 -0.83 9.19
C ALA A 58 -11.07 -1.86 10.09
N ALA A 59 -9.87 -2.34 9.70
CA ALA A 59 -9.05 -3.25 10.47
C ALA A 59 -7.94 -2.51 11.25
N GLY A 60 -7.92 -1.18 11.24
CA GLY A 60 -6.91 -0.36 11.90
C GLY A 60 -5.58 -0.28 11.16
N ARG A 61 -5.51 -0.69 9.89
CA ARG A 61 -4.28 -0.59 9.08
C ARG A 61 -4.15 0.79 8.46
N PRO A 62 -2.95 1.38 8.46
CA PRO A 62 -2.74 2.73 7.95
C PRO A 62 -2.98 2.80 6.45
N ILE A 63 -3.72 3.81 6.02
CA ILE A 63 -3.94 4.11 4.60
C ILE A 63 -2.87 5.12 4.19
N LEU A 64 -1.98 4.68 3.32
CA LEU A 64 -0.84 5.47 2.88
C LEU A 64 -1.08 6.08 1.51
N LYS A 65 -0.80 7.38 1.39
CA LYS A 65 -0.79 8.11 0.13
C LYS A 65 0.62 8.58 -0.15
N ARG A 66 1.22 8.09 -1.24
CA ARG A 66 2.56 8.54 -1.64
C ARG A 66 2.50 10.02 -2.01
N ARG A 67 3.33 10.84 -1.37
CA ARG A 67 3.46 12.26 -1.64
C ARG A 67 4.76 12.47 -2.40
N ARG A 68 4.66 12.72 -3.72
CA ARG A 68 5.82 13.17 -4.48
C ARG A 68 6.02 14.65 -4.17
N PHE A 69 7.15 14.99 -3.54
CA PHE A 69 7.60 16.38 -3.56
C PHE A 69 8.02 16.70 -5.00
N SER A 70 7.30 17.63 -5.63
CA SER A 70 7.76 18.22 -6.87
C SER A 70 9.06 18.98 -6.59
N ILE A 71 10.14 18.61 -7.26
CA ILE A 71 11.45 19.29 -7.21
C ILE A 71 11.51 20.49 -8.18
N PHE A 72 10.42 21.24 -8.32
CA PHE A 72 10.34 22.38 -9.24
C PHE A 72 10.55 23.70 -8.51
#